data_AF-A0A840LAF5-F1
#
_entry.id   AF-A0A840LAF5-F1
#
_cell.length_a   1.000
_cell.length_b   1.000
_cell.length_c   1.000
_cell.angle_alpha   90.00
_cell.angle_beta   90.00
_cell.angle_gamma   90.00
#
_symmetry.space_group_name_H-M   'P 1'
#
loop_
_entity.id
_entity.type
_entity.pdbx_description
1 polymer ?
#
loop_
_entity_poly.entity_id
_entity_poly.type
_entity_poly.pdbx_seq_one_letter_code
_entity_poly.pdbx_strand_id
1 'polypeptide(L)'
;MLTYAQTSPAESAKTHVIRSTVPADQARATLEFEVVANGDSGNKRENILSFSSMRSTASISMVSLIDPLQRVIWRKTPEELGIISRDVSSHPELGDAILLPELRDATPGRWHLSLERNLRSTGTVQILFSYRLLPRFQLSMTKLDASVAAGQPFLIELRPTDYGAPVVGLGKIELNVFDANGARVATYEAQENARSPTGIRISTESGVYISRVSLAKAGDYRLAAQQNFRGLYGPLSASAAMGLKTGLSGGAVALSDVRFETRHGPPGKTTATCINAVTFDFAVDVASAGIYVGNVALTAQGSTERRFVSASAQLPVGSGRISVKANATTLLALGAPLMQLSQVGLIRYGENGGLIAEARDVPLTTAQRYALAQICKE
;
A
#
# COMPACT_ATOMS: atom_id res chain seq x y z
N MET A 1 -28.11 2.15 -19.74
CA MET A 1 -27.83 2.37 -18.31
C MET A 1 -27.84 1.01 -17.63
N LEU A 2 -26.67 0.44 -17.36
CA LEU A 2 -26.55 -0.76 -16.53
C LEU A 2 -26.31 -0.27 -15.11
N THR A 3 -27.35 -0.31 -14.28
CA THR A 3 -27.26 -0.02 -12.85
C THR A 3 -26.49 -1.20 -12.22
N TYR A 4 -25.19 -1.03 -12.00
CA TYR A 4 -24.41 -1.99 -11.22
C TYR A 4 -24.92 -1.93 -9.78
N ALA A 5 -25.73 -2.91 -9.38
CA ALA A 5 -26.04 -3.13 -7.98
C ALA A 5 -24.72 -3.44 -7.26
N GLN A 6 -24.17 -2.44 -6.57
CA GLN A 6 -23.10 -2.63 -5.62
C GLN A 6 -23.69 -3.39 -4.43
N THR A 7 -23.60 -4.73 -4.44
CA THR A 7 -23.67 -5.49 -3.20
C THR A 7 -22.47 -5.04 -2.38
N SER A 8 -22.73 -4.21 -1.35
CA SER A 8 -21.71 -3.71 -0.46
C SER A 8 -20.94 -4.90 0.14
N PRO A 9 -19.63 -5.05 -0.07
CA PRO A 9 -18.84 -6.15 0.52
C PRO A 9 -18.75 -6.09 2.06
N ALA A 10 -19.47 -5.16 2.69
CA ALA A 10 -19.40 -4.86 4.12
C ALA A 10 -20.07 -5.90 5.02
N GLU A 11 -21.06 -6.68 4.55
CA GLU A 11 -21.81 -7.56 5.45
C GLU A 11 -21.07 -8.86 5.77
N SER A 12 -20.34 -9.45 4.80
CA SER A 12 -19.54 -10.67 5.02
C SER A 12 -18.31 -10.45 5.91
N ALA A 13 -17.82 -9.21 6.06
CA ALA A 13 -16.66 -8.92 6.90
C ALA A 13 -17.00 -8.58 8.36
N LYS A 14 -18.29 -8.54 8.72
CA LYS A 14 -18.72 -8.14 10.06
C LYS A 14 -18.38 -9.23 11.08
N THR A 15 -17.71 -8.83 12.16
CA THR A 15 -17.51 -9.71 13.31
C THR A 15 -18.80 -9.80 14.11
N HIS A 16 -19.31 -11.02 14.25
CA HIS A 16 -20.44 -11.35 15.12
C HIS A 16 -19.91 -11.71 16.50
N VAL A 17 -20.52 -11.17 17.54
CA VAL A 17 -20.12 -11.40 18.94
C VAL A 17 -21.31 -11.96 19.71
N ILE A 18 -21.09 -13.09 20.37
CA ILE A 18 -22.05 -13.77 21.23
C ILE A 18 -21.50 -13.73 22.65
N ARG A 19 -22.31 -13.20 23.56
CA ARG A 19 -22.05 -13.22 25.00
C ARG A 19 -23.06 -14.16 25.63
N SER A 20 -22.58 -15.15 26.36
CA SER A 20 -23.43 -16.11 27.05
C SER A 20 -23.03 -16.22 28.51
N THR A 21 -24.04 -16.24 29.37
CA THR A 21 -23.91 -16.49 30.80
C THR A 21 -24.41 -17.89 31.09
N VAL A 22 -23.54 -18.75 31.60
CA VAL A 22 -23.85 -20.17 31.87
C VAL A 22 -23.99 -20.36 33.38
N PRO A 23 -25.16 -20.79 33.88
CA PRO A 23 -25.38 -21.10 35.29
C PRO A 23 -24.39 -22.12 35.86
N ALA A 24 -24.11 -22.04 37.16
CA ALA A 24 -23.12 -22.91 37.82
C ALA A 24 -23.43 -24.41 37.73
N ASP A 25 -24.71 -24.78 37.64
CA ASP A 25 -25.22 -26.15 37.59
C ASP A 25 -25.24 -26.73 36.16
N GLN A 26 -25.02 -25.92 35.12
CA GLN A 26 -24.92 -26.40 33.75
C GLN A 26 -23.51 -26.89 33.44
N ALA A 27 -23.37 -28.21 33.29
CA ALA A 27 -22.15 -28.88 32.85
C ALA A 27 -21.81 -28.59 31.37
N ARG A 28 -22.82 -28.22 30.58
CA ARG A 28 -22.69 -28.00 29.13
C ARG A 28 -23.33 -26.67 28.75
N ALA A 29 -22.64 -25.92 27.92
CA ALA A 29 -23.15 -24.72 27.27
C ALA A 29 -23.17 -24.92 25.76
N THR A 30 -24.20 -24.41 25.10
CA THR A 30 -24.29 -24.42 23.63
C THR A 30 -24.44 -22.99 23.16
N LEU A 31 -23.55 -22.55 22.27
CA LEU A 31 -23.65 -21.27 21.59
C LEU A 31 -24.17 -21.52 20.18
N GLU A 32 -25.32 -20.95 19.86
CA GLU A 32 -25.91 -21.03 18.53
C GLU A 32 -25.48 -19.82 17.70
N PHE A 33 -25.13 -20.06 16.45
CA PHE A 33 -24.83 -18.98 15.51
C PHE A 33 -25.24 -19.35 14.08
N GLU A 34 -25.47 -18.33 13.25
CA GLU A 34 -25.99 -18.53 11.91
C GLU A 34 -24.92 -18.23 10.87
N VAL A 35 -24.74 -19.18 9.94
CA VAL A 35 -23.92 -18.98 8.75
C VAL A 35 -24.88 -18.74 7.59
N VAL A 36 -24.95 -17.50 7.13
CA VAL A 36 -25.80 -17.10 6.00
C VAL A 36 -25.04 -17.36 4.69
N ALA A 37 -25.75 -17.80 3.65
CA ALA A 37 -25.16 -17.90 2.33
C ALA A 37 -24.85 -16.49 1.79
N ASN A 38 -23.60 -16.23 1.38
CA ASN A 38 -23.23 -14.95 0.78
C ASN A 38 -23.76 -14.88 -0.67
N GLY A 39 -24.86 -14.13 -0.90
CA GLY A 39 -25.30 -13.66 -2.22
C GLY A 39 -26.45 -14.41 -2.92
N ASP A 40 -27.03 -13.76 -3.94
CA ASP A 40 -28.30 -14.09 -4.65
C ASP A 40 -28.44 -15.50 -5.26
N SER A 41 -27.34 -16.24 -5.43
CA SER A 41 -27.42 -17.64 -5.87
C SER A 41 -27.41 -18.52 -4.63
N GLY A 42 -28.60 -18.95 -4.18
CA GLY A 42 -28.89 -19.60 -2.90
C GLY A 42 -28.20 -20.96 -2.63
N ASN A 43 -26.90 -21.09 -2.89
CA ASN A 43 -26.16 -22.34 -2.70
C ASN A 43 -24.62 -22.25 -2.54
N LYS A 44 -23.99 -21.09 -2.33
CA LYS A 44 -22.51 -21.05 -2.34
C LYS A 44 -21.90 -21.17 -0.96
N ARG A 45 -21.50 -22.42 -0.64
CA ARG A 45 -20.74 -22.82 0.56
C ARG A 45 -19.32 -22.27 0.59
N GLU A 46 -18.84 -21.55 -0.42
CA GLU A 46 -17.42 -21.18 -0.59
C GLU A 46 -17.01 -19.99 0.27
N ASN A 47 -16.74 -20.27 1.54
CA ASN A 47 -16.44 -19.28 2.57
C ASN A 47 -15.41 -19.82 3.58
N ILE A 48 -14.94 -18.93 4.45
CA ILE A 48 -14.15 -19.27 5.63
C ILE A 48 -14.93 -18.80 6.85
N LEU A 49 -15.35 -19.75 7.66
CA LEU A 49 -15.79 -19.47 9.01
C LEU A 49 -14.53 -19.29 9.88
N SER A 50 -14.22 -18.03 10.15
CA SER A 50 -13.05 -17.61 10.92
C SER A 50 -13.49 -17.20 12.32
N PHE A 51 -12.86 -17.79 13.34
CA PHE A 51 -13.16 -17.51 14.74
C PHE A 51 -12.18 -16.49 15.27
N SER A 52 -12.68 -15.28 15.61
CA SER A 52 -11.82 -14.18 16.02
C SER A 52 -11.43 -14.27 17.49
N SER A 53 -12.33 -14.78 18.34
CA SER A 53 -12.02 -15.05 19.74
C SER A 53 -13.02 -16.03 20.37
N MET A 54 -12.52 -16.87 21.27
CA MET A 54 -13.34 -17.60 22.22
C MET A 54 -12.69 -17.43 23.59
N ARG A 55 -13.43 -16.88 24.54
CA ARG A 55 -12.98 -16.66 25.91
C ARG A 55 -13.99 -17.21 26.91
N SER A 56 -13.50 -17.80 27.99
CA SER A 56 -14.33 -18.32 29.07
C SER A 56 -13.73 -18.09 30.44
N THR A 57 -14.54 -17.63 31.39
CA THR A 57 -14.13 -17.52 32.80
C THR A 57 -14.11 -18.86 33.54
N ALA A 58 -14.54 -19.95 32.90
CA ALA A 58 -14.47 -21.29 33.45
C ALA A 58 -13.47 -22.18 32.69
N SER A 59 -12.97 -23.17 33.42
CA SER A 59 -12.22 -24.27 32.83
C SER A 59 -13.15 -25.10 31.94
N ILE A 60 -12.91 -25.03 30.63
CA ILE A 60 -13.56 -25.86 29.62
C ILE A 60 -12.76 -27.15 29.49
N SER A 61 -13.42 -28.30 29.46
CA SER A 61 -12.79 -29.61 29.24
C SER A 61 -12.87 -30.07 27.79
N MET A 62 -13.90 -29.63 27.06
CA MET A 62 -14.11 -30.03 25.67
C MET A 62 -14.84 -28.94 24.88
N VAL A 63 -14.44 -28.76 23.62
CA VAL A 63 -15.11 -27.90 22.64
C VAL A 63 -15.51 -28.75 21.45
N SER A 64 -16.75 -28.65 20.99
CA SER A 64 -17.25 -29.33 19.79
C SER A 64 -17.93 -28.34 18.85
N LEU A 65 -17.58 -28.39 17.56
CA LEU A 65 -18.27 -27.65 16.52
C LEU A 65 -19.23 -28.59 15.79
N ILE A 66 -20.50 -28.20 15.73
CA ILE A 66 -21.59 -29.00 15.18
C ILE A 66 -22.24 -28.23 14.04
N ASP A 67 -22.35 -28.89 12.88
CA ASP A 67 -22.94 -28.30 11.68
C ASP A 67 -24.48 -28.23 11.73
N PRO A 68 -25.14 -27.57 10.76
CA PRO A 68 -26.60 -27.47 10.71
C PRO A 68 -27.32 -28.80 10.55
N LEU A 69 -26.61 -29.86 10.13
CA LEU A 69 -27.14 -31.22 10.02
C LEU A 69 -26.90 -32.04 11.30
N GLN A 70 -26.52 -31.37 12.40
CA GLN A 70 -26.22 -31.97 13.70
C GLN A 70 -25.01 -32.92 13.68
N ARG A 71 -24.12 -32.79 12.69
CA ARG A 71 -22.88 -33.58 12.60
C ARG A 71 -21.76 -32.85 13.35
N VAL A 72 -21.05 -33.59 14.19
CA VAL A 72 -19.85 -33.08 14.87
C VAL A 72 -18.72 -33.00 13.83
N ILE A 73 -18.32 -31.78 13.46
CA ILE A 73 -17.22 -31.55 12.52
C ILE A 73 -15.87 -31.84 13.20
N TRP A 74 -15.73 -31.41 14.44
CA TRP A 74 -14.60 -31.77 15.30
C TRP A 74 -14.99 -31.62 16.77
N ARG A 75 -14.24 -32.32 17.62
CA ARG A 75 -14.32 -32.30 19.08
C ARG A 75 -12.90 -32.36 19.63
N LYS A 76 -12.50 -31.33 20.38
CA LYS A 76 -11.11 -31.14 20.84
C LYS A 76 -11.05 -30.54 22.24
N THR A 77 -10.00 -30.84 22.99
CA THR A 77 -9.71 -30.15 24.26
C THR A 77 -9.12 -28.76 24.02
N PRO A 78 -9.15 -27.83 25.00
CA PRO A 78 -8.50 -26.53 24.85
C PRO A 78 -7.00 -26.60 24.56
N GLU A 79 -6.31 -27.62 25.08
CA GLU A 79 -4.87 -27.83 24.84
C GLU A 79 -4.60 -28.18 23.38
N GLU A 80 -5.43 -29.04 22.76
CA GLU A 80 -5.34 -29.39 21.35
C GLU A 80 -5.68 -28.22 20.41
N LEU A 81 -6.49 -27.27 20.91
CA LEU A 81 -6.90 -26.06 20.20
C LEU A 81 -5.87 -24.94 20.34
N GLY A 82 -5.06 -24.95 21.40
CA GLY A 82 -4.21 -23.85 21.79
C GLY A 82 -4.95 -22.93 22.75
N ILE A 83 -4.60 -23.03 24.03
CA ILE A 83 -5.15 -22.22 25.12
C ILE A 83 -4.12 -21.19 25.59
N ILE A 84 -4.56 -19.96 25.78
CA ILE A 84 -3.82 -18.90 26.45
C ILE A 84 -4.49 -18.68 27.79
N SER A 85 -3.80 -19.10 28.87
CA SER A 85 -4.29 -18.92 30.24
C SER A 85 -4.59 -17.46 30.53
N ARG A 86 -5.65 -17.21 31.31
CA ARG A 86 -6.01 -15.88 31.81
C ARG A 86 -4.84 -15.18 32.50
N ASP A 87 -3.95 -15.91 33.17
CA ASP A 87 -2.85 -15.35 33.97
C ASP A 87 -1.79 -14.65 33.11
N VAL A 88 -1.73 -14.97 31.81
CA VAL A 88 -0.81 -14.37 30.83
C VAL A 88 -1.55 -13.56 29.77
N SER A 89 -2.87 -13.41 29.88
CA SER A 89 -3.69 -12.68 28.92
C SER A 89 -3.68 -11.18 29.21
N SER A 90 -3.80 -10.34 28.17
CA SER A 90 -3.99 -8.90 28.34
C SER A 90 -5.36 -8.52 28.94
N HIS A 91 -6.31 -9.46 28.97
CA HIS A 91 -7.66 -9.31 29.51
C HIS A 91 -8.02 -10.51 30.42
N PRO A 92 -7.38 -10.63 31.60
CA PRO A 92 -7.62 -11.75 32.52
C PRO A 92 -9.07 -11.83 33.01
N GLU A 93 -9.78 -10.70 33.06
CA GLU A 93 -11.18 -10.60 33.47
C GLU A 93 -12.15 -11.36 32.55
N LEU A 94 -11.73 -11.64 31.32
CA LEU A 94 -12.51 -12.42 30.34
C LEU A 94 -12.21 -13.92 30.41
N GLY A 95 -11.26 -14.33 31.26
CA GLY A 95 -10.82 -15.72 31.41
C GLY A 95 -9.91 -16.22 30.30
N ASP A 96 -9.82 -17.54 30.19
CA ASP A 96 -8.91 -18.22 29.26
C ASP A 96 -9.34 -17.97 27.80
N ALA A 97 -8.37 -17.78 26.91
CA ALA A 97 -8.63 -17.67 25.48
C ALA A 97 -8.32 -18.99 24.78
N ILE A 98 -9.27 -19.51 24.00
CA ILE A 98 -9.16 -20.77 23.25
C ILE A 98 -9.15 -20.44 21.76
N LEU A 99 -8.13 -20.91 21.04
CA LEU A 99 -8.00 -20.68 19.60
C LEU A 99 -8.81 -21.73 18.83
N LEU A 100 -9.85 -21.29 18.11
CA LEU A 100 -10.67 -22.22 17.32
C LEU A 100 -10.15 -22.28 15.87
N PRO A 101 -10.01 -23.47 15.27
CA PRO A 101 -9.52 -23.61 13.90
C PRO A 101 -10.55 -23.07 12.91
N GLU A 102 -10.08 -22.37 11.88
CA GLU A 102 -10.96 -21.92 10.80
C GLU A 102 -11.56 -23.10 10.03
N LEU A 103 -12.81 -22.95 9.61
CA LEU A 103 -13.50 -23.94 8.79
C LEU A 103 -13.71 -23.39 7.37
N ARG A 104 -13.19 -24.10 6.38
CA ARG A 104 -13.46 -23.82 4.97
C ARG A 104 -14.78 -24.45 4.55
N ASP A 105 -15.41 -23.83 3.57
CA ASP A 105 -16.62 -24.29 2.93
C ASP A 105 -17.80 -24.53 3.90
N ALA A 106 -17.98 -23.65 4.89
CA ALA A 106 -19.00 -23.86 5.91
C ALA A 106 -20.40 -23.88 5.29
N THR A 107 -21.14 -24.94 5.60
CA THR A 107 -22.53 -25.13 5.11
C THR A 107 -23.44 -24.06 5.74
N PRO A 108 -24.25 -23.35 4.94
CA PRO A 108 -25.21 -22.39 5.47
C PRO A 108 -26.22 -23.04 6.42
N GLY A 109 -26.64 -22.29 7.43
CA GLY A 109 -27.61 -22.72 8.44
C GLY A 109 -27.17 -22.43 9.86
N ARG A 110 -27.87 -23.02 10.83
CA ARG A 110 -27.62 -22.84 12.26
C ARG A 110 -26.54 -23.78 12.76
N TRP A 111 -25.39 -23.24 13.14
CA TRP A 111 -24.27 -23.94 13.75
C TRP A 111 -24.34 -23.89 15.27
N HIS A 112 -23.71 -24.88 15.91
CA HIS A 112 -23.63 -24.95 17.37
C HIS A 112 -22.17 -25.13 17.80
N LEU A 113 -21.72 -24.29 18.73
CA LEU A 113 -20.49 -24.50 19.48
C LEU A 113 -20.85 -25.04 20.86
N SER A 114 -20.61 -26.32 21.07
CA SER A 114 -20.88 -27.01 22.34
C SER A 114 -19.63 -27.00 23.21
N LEU A 115 -19.79 -26.55 24.45
CA LEU A 115 -18.72 -26.39 25.43
C LEU A 115 -19.04 -27.24 26.65
N GLU A 116 -18.15 -28.16 27.00
CA GLU A 116 -18.26 -28.96 28.23
C GLU A 116 -17.35 -28.35 29.29
N ARG A 117 -17.91 -28.11 30.48
CA ARG A 117 -17.18 -27.52 31.59
C ARG A 117 -16.54 -28.59 32.45
N ASN A 118 -15.42 -28.24 33.05
CA ASN A 118 -14.92 -28.97 34.20
C ASN A 118 -15.83 -28.66 35.40
N LEU A 119 -16.52 -29.69 35.92
CA LEU A 119 -17.49 -29.60 37.02
C LEU A 119 -16.91 -29.06 38.33
N ARG A 120 -15.58 -28.95 38.44
CA ARG A 120 -14.91 -28.31 39.59
C ARG A 120 -15.04 -26.78 39.60
N SER A 121 -15.52 -26.17 38.51
CA SER A 121 -15.74 -24.73 38.43
C SER A 121 -17.06 -24.33 39.10
N THR A 122 -16.99 -23.90 40.36
CA THR A 122 -18.14 -23.37 41.09
C THR A 122 -18.40 -21.92 40.68
N GLY A 123 -19.56 -21.65 40.08
CA GLY A 123 -20.01 -20.28 39.78
C GLY A 123 -20.57 -20.09 38.37
N THR A 124 -21.21 -18.95 38.18
CA THR A 124 -21.72 -18.48 36.89
C THR A 124 -20.55 -18.14 35.97
N VAL A 125 -20.64 -18.60 34.72
CA VAL A 125 -19.56 -18.47 33.73
C VAL A 125 -19.94 -17.46 32.68
N GLN A 126 -18.97 -16.64 32.28
CA GLN A 126 -19.10 -15.78 31.12
C GLN A 126 -18.35 -16.39 29.96
N ILE A 127 -19.01 -16.46 28.80
CA ILE A 127 -18.44 -16.93 27.55
C ILE A 127 -18.58 -15.81 26.53
N LEU A 128 -17.45 -15.40 25.96
CA LEU A 128 -17.38 -14.45 24.86
C LEU A 128 -16.88 -15.19 23.63
N PHE A 129 -17.72 -15.28 22.61
CA PHE A 129 -17.42 -15.95 21.36
C PHE A 129 -17.60 -14.97 20.21
N SER A 130 -16.66 -14.94 19.29
CA SER A 130 -16.79 -14.14 18.08
C SER A 130 -16.31 -14.86 16.84
N TYR A 131 -17.04 -14.65 15.75
CA TYR A 131 -16.80 -15.26 14.46
C TYR A 131 -17.09 -14.28 13.32
N ARG A 132 -16.56 -14.58 12.15
CA ARG A 132 -16.79 -13.84 10.90
C ARG A 132 -16.79 -14.80 9.73
N LEU A 133 -17.52 -14.46 8.68
CA LEU A 133 -17.67 -15.29 7.49
C LEU A 133 -16.96 -14.66 6.29
N LEU A 134 -15.69 -15.00 6.09
CA LEU A 134 -14.91 -14.42 5.00
C LEU A 134 -15.24 -15.11 3.67
N PRO A 135 -15.23 -14.40 2.53
CA PRO A 135 -15.35 -15.04 1.24
C PRO A 135 -14.10 -15.89 0.95
N ARG A 136 -14.27 -17.00 0.20
CA ARG A 136 -13.16 -17.85 -0.28
C ARG A 136 -12.13 -17.03 -1.08
N PHE A 137 -12.63 -16.28 -2.05
CA PHE A 137 -11.80 -15.40 -2.88
C PHE A 137 -11.86 -13.97 -2.36
N GLN A 138 -10.70 -13.34 -2.25
CA GLN A 138 -10.59 -11.92 -1.94
C GLN A 138 -9.73 -11.24 -3.00
N LEU A 139 -9.98 -9.95 -3.19
CA LEU A 139 -9.12 -9.07 -3.96
C LEU A 139 -8.81 -7.88 -3.06
N SER A 140 -7.54 -7.65 -2.76
CA SER A 140 -7.11 -6.42 -2.09
C SER A 140 -6.38 -5.51 -3.07
N MET A 141 -6.45 -4.21 -2.80
CA MET A 141 -5.84 -3.15 -3.60
C MET A 141 -5.04 -2.24 -2.70
N THR A 142 -3.76 -2.07 -3.02
CA THR A 142 -2.83 -1.23 -2.27
C THR A 142 -2.11 -0.31 -3.23
N LYS A 143 -1.92 0.94 -2.81
CA LYS A 143 -1.05 1.89 -3.51
C LYS A 143 0.34 1.85 -2.87
N LEU A 144 1.38 1.77 -3.68
CA LEU A 144 2.77 1.72 -3.18
C LEU A 144 3.34 3.10 -2.80
N ASP A 145 2.80 4.18 -3.39
CA ASP A 145 3.26 5.55 -3.19
C ASP A 145 2.42 6.32 -2.16
N ALA A 146 3.04 7.07 -1.25
CA ALA A 146 2.32 7.82 -0.21
C ALA A 146 1.44 8.96 -0.79
N SER A 147 1.94 9.68 -1.79
CA SER A 147 1.25 10.78 -2.50
C SER A 147 1.29 10.58 -4.02
N VAL A 148 0.29 11.11 -4.73
CA VAL A 148 0.20 11.02 -6.19
C VAL A 148 -0.15 12.39 -6.75
N ALA A 149 0.59 12.81 -7.76
CA ALA A 149 0.33 14.04 -8.50
C ALA A 149 -0.23 13.72 -9.89
N ALA A 150 -1.01 14.64 -10.46
CA ALA A 150 -1.48 14.51 -11.84
C ALA A 150 -0.30 14.32 -12.82
N GLY A 151 -0.48 13.52 -13.86
CA GLY A 151 0.54 13.17 -14.86
C GLY A 151 1.64 12.23 -14.38
N GLN A 152 1.86 12.11 -13.07
CA GLN A 152 2.90 11.24 -12.52
C GLN A 152 2.46 9.77 -12.56
N PRO A 153 3.29 8.86 -13.09
CA PRO A 153 3.02 7.44 -12.98
C PRO A 153 3.24 6.95 -11.55
N PHE A 154 2.32 6.14 -11.05
CA PHE A 154 2.40 5.47 -9.75
C PHE A 154 1.98 4.00 -9.90
N LEU A 155 2.25 3.19 -8.87
CA LEU A 155 1.97 1.76 -8.90
C LEU A 155 0.78 1.41 -8.01
N ILE A 156 -0.15 0.65 -8.59
CA ILE A 156 -1.23 -0.02 -7.88
C ILE A 156 -0.95 -1.52 -7.88
N GLU A 157 -1.05 -2.09 -6.69
CA GLU A 157 -0.90 -3.50 -6.44
C GLU A 157 -2.27 -4.13 -6.16
N LEU A 158 -2.55 -5.22 -6.87
CA LEU A 158 -3.71 -6.08 -6.67
C LEU A 158 -3.27 -7.47 -6.22
N ARG A 159 -3.86 -7.95 -5.13
CA ARG A 159 -3.57 -9.26 -4.55
C ARG A 159 -4.85 -10.10 -4.49
N PRO A 160 -5.09 -10.96 -5.49
CA PRO A 160 -6.13 -11.96 -5.41
C PRO A 160 -5.67 -13.10 -4.49
N THR A 161 -6.56 -13.53 -3.58
CA THR A 161 -6.30 -14.68 -2.71
C THR A 161 -7.44 -15.70 -2.78
N ASP A 162 -7.10 -16.98 -2.62
CA ASP A 162 -8.00 -18.12 -2.44
C ASP A 162 -7.68 -18.75 -1.10
N TYR A 163 -8.59 -18.67 -0.14
CA TYR A 163 -8.35 -19.13 1.23
C TYR A 163 -7.11 -18.51 1.89
N GLY A 164 -6.83 -17.24 1.57
CA GLY A 164 -5.66 -16.51 2.04
C GLY A 164 -4.35 -16.84 1.30
N ALA A 165 -4.34 -17.85 0.42
CA ALA A 165 -3.19 -18.16 -0.43
C ALA A 165 -3.21 -17.29 -1.71
N PRO A 166 -2.05 -16.83 -2.21
CA PRO A 166 -2.00 -16.01 -3.42
C PRO A 166 -2.47 -16.80 -4.67
N VAL A 167 -3.25 -16.15 -5.54
CA VAL A 167 -3.73 -16.75 -6.80
C VAL A 167 -2.85 -16.29 -7.97
N VAL A 168 -2.25 -17.25 -8.68
CA VAL A 168 -1.39 -16.99 -9.85
C VAL A 168 -2.07 -17.33 -11.17
N GLY A 169 -1.57 -16.77 -12.27
CA GLY A 169 -2.00 -17.16 -13.62
C GLY A 169 -3.41 -16.71 -14.03
N LEU A 170 -3.95 -15.65 -13.44
CA LEU A 170 -5.29 -15.11 -13.76
C LEU A 170 -5.32 -14.31 -15.08
N GLY A 171 -4.18 -14.11 -15.74
CA GLY A 171 -4.05 -13.19 -16.86
C GLY A 171 -3.98 -11.74 -16.38
N LYS A 172 -4.70 -10.84 -17.05
CA LYS A 172 -4.72 -9.41 -16.68
C LYS A 172 -5.95 -9.10 -15.84
N ILE A 173 -5.80 -8.31 -14.79
CA ILE A 173 -6.91 -7.82 -13.98
C ILE A 173 -7.22 -6.37 -14.39
N GLU A 174 -8.47 -6.10 -14.77
CA GLU A 174 -8.90 -4.76 -15.17
C GLU A 174 -9.04 -3.83 -13.96
N LEU A 175 -8.40 -2.66 -14.05
CA LEU A 175 -8.45 -1.60 -13.05
C LEU A 175 -9.15 -0.37 -13.67
N ASN A 176 -10.37 -0.12 -13.24
CA ASN A 176 -11.17 1.01 -13.68
C ASN A 176 -10.97 2.21 -12.76
N VAL A 177 -10.85 3.40 -13.35
CA VAL A 177 -10.73 4.67 -12.63
C VAL A 177 -11.96 5.53 -12.90
N PHE A 178 -12.58 5.99 -11.83
CA PHE A 178 -13.74 6.87 -11.84
C PHE A 178 -13.37 8.22 -11.25
N ASP A 179 -13.87 9.31 -11.83
CA ASP A 179 -13.75 10.65 -11.27
C ASP A 179 -14.72 10.88 -10.09
N ALA A 180 -14.68 12.08 -9.51
CA ALA A 180 -15.55 12.49 -8.40
C ALA A 180 -17.06 12.44 -8.74
N ASN A 181 -17.43 12.49 -10.02
CA ASN A 181 -18.82 12.39 -10.48
C ASN A 181 -19.23 10.93 -10.72
N GLY A 182 -18.34 9.96 -10.52
CA GLY A 182 -18.55 8.55 -10.79
C GLY A 182 -18.44 8.18 -12.28
N ALA A 183 -17.99 9.10 -13.14
CA ALA A 183 -17.75 8.80 -14.55
C ALA A 183 -16.42 8.04 -14.71
N ARG A 184 -16.41 6.97 -15.52
CA ARG A 184 -15.18 6.23 -15.82
C ARG A 184 -14.29 7.07 -16.73
N VAL A 185 -13.10 7.40 -16.28
CA VAL A 185 -12.13 8.26 -17.00
C VAL A 185 -10.95 7.50 -17.59
N ALA A 186 -10.63 6.32 -17.05
CA ALA A 186 -9.53 5.49 -17.54
C ALA A 186 -9.71 4.03 -17.15
N THR A 187 -9.05 3.14 -17.89
CA THR A 187 -8.94 1.72 -17.59
C THR A 187 -7.48 1.31 -17.77
N TYR A 188 -6.93 0.61 -16.77
CA TYR A 188 -5.58 0.06 -16.78
C TYR A 188 -5.65 -1.46 -16.59
N GLU A 189 -4.56 -2.14 -16.89
CA GLU A 189 -4.42 -3.57 -16.67
C GLU A 189 -3.35 -3.80 -15.60
N ALA A 190 -3.67 -4.61 -14.60
CA ALA A 190 -2.68 -5.15 -13.67
C ALA A 190 -2.22 -6.52 -14.15
N GLN A 191 -0.92 -6.76 -14.11
CA GLN A 191 -0.33 -8.00 -14.63
C GLN A 191 0.60 -8.63 -13.59
N GLU A 192 0.57 -9.95 -13.52
CA GLU A 192 1.57 -10.72 -12.80
C GLU A 192 2.93 -10.57 -13.51
N ASN A 193 4.03 -10.55 -12.76
CA ASN A 193 5.39 -10.35 -13.29
C ASN A 193 5.57 -9.02 -14.06
N ALA A 194 4.81 -7.98 -13.71
CA ALA A 194 4.95 -6.66 -14.30
C ALA A 194 6.41 -6.18 -14.31
N ARG A 195 6.82 -5.58 -15.42
CA ARG A 195 8.18 -5.07 -15.63
C ARG A 195 8.19 -3.55 -15.78
N SER A 196 9.26 -2.93 -15.33
CA SER A 196 9.57 -1.54 -15.61
C SER A 196 9.79 -1.34 -17.12
N PRO A 197 9.80 -0.08 -17.61
CA PRO A 197 10.20 0.22 -18.98
C PRO A 197 11.61 -0.27 -19.35
N THR A 198 12.49 -0.44 -18.35
CA THR A 198 13.85 -0.97 -18.52
C THR A 198 13.90 -2.50 -18.46
N GLY A 199 12.76 -3.18 -18.38
CA GLY A 199 12.64 -4.65 -18.36
C GLY A 199 12.84 -5.30 -16.99
N ILE A 200 13.01 -4.51 -15.92
CA ILE A 200 13.23 -5.02 -14.56
C ILE A 200 11.90 -5.44 -13.95
N ARG A 201 11.83 -6.64 -13.37
CA ARG A 201 10.62 -7.12 -12.68
C ARG A 201 10.34 -6.24 -11.45
N ILE A 202 9.12 -5.73 -11.31
CA ILE A 202 8.74 -4.78 -10.26
C ILE A 202 8.57 -5.46 -8.90
N SER A 203 7.99 -6.67 -8.87
CA SER A 203 7.86 -7.49 -7.68
C SER A 203 8.20 -8.94 -7.98
N THR A 204 8.98 -9.58 -7.10
CA THR A 204 9.31 -11.00 -7.15
C THR A 204 8.29 -11.88 -6.44
N GLU A 205 7.34 -11.28 -5.73
CA GLU A 205 6.31 -11.99 -4.97
C GLU A 205 5.29 -12.67 -5.91
N SER A 206 4.85 -13.86 -5.53
CA SER A 206 3.90 -14.67 -6.29
C SER A 206 2.47 -14.17 -6.10
N GLY A 207 1.67 -14.12 -7.18
CA GLY A 207 0.28 -13.67 -7.13
C GLY A 207 0.10 -12.17 -6.90
N VAL A 208 1.15 -11.38 -7.07
CA VAL A 208 1.10 -9.91 -7.07
C VAL A 208 0.91 -9.40 -8.49
N TYR A 209 -0.21 -8.69 -8.72
CA TYR A 209 -0.55 -8.08 -10.00
C TYR A 209 -0.35 -6.58 -9.89
N ILE A 210 0.49 -6.00 -10.75
CA ILE A 210 0.82 -4.58 -10.67
C ILE A 210 0.32 -3.88 -11.92
N SER A 211 -0.32 -2.73 -11.70
CA SER A 211 -0.68 -1.78 -12.74
C SER A 211 0.09 -0.48 -12.57
N ARG A 212 0.58 0.07 -13.69
CA ARG A 212 1.18 1.41 -13.74
C ARG A 212 0.12 2.40 -14.17
N VAL A 213 -0.27 3.28 -13.26
CA VAL A 213 -1.37 4.23 -13.43
C VAL A 213 -0.80 5.64 -13.55
N SER A 214 -1.36 6.47 -14.42
CA SER A 214 -1.06 7.91 -14.47
C SER A 214 -2.33 8.69 -14.80
N LEU A 215 -2.72 9.60 -13.93
CA LEU A 215 -3.99 10.33 -14.02
C LEU A 215 -3.75 11.73 -14.54
N ALA A 216 -4.38 12.10 -15.65
CA ALA A 216 -4.07 13.34 -16.36
C ALA A 216 -4.42 14.63 -15.59
N LYS A 217 -5.37 14.58 -14.65
CA LYS A 217 -5.85 15.74 -13.90
C LYS A 217 -5.75 15.49 -12.41
N ALA A 218 -5.65 16.57 -11.66
CA ALA A 218 -5.79 16.55 -10.22
C ALA A 218 -7.25 16.35 -9.83
N GLY A 219 -7.47 15.81 -8.63
CA GLY A 219 -8.80 15.65 -8.07
C GLY A 219 -8.96 14.35 -7.30
N ASP A 220 -10.18 14.13 -6.86
CA ASP A 220 -10.60 12.91 -6.18
C ASP A 220 -11.05 11.87 -7.21
N TYR A 221 -10.54 10.65 -7.04
CA TYR A 221 -10.78 9.51 -7.90
C TYR A 221 -11.18 8.30 -7.05
N ARG A 222 -11.91 7.38 -7.66
CA ARG A 222 -12.15 6.04 -7.12
C ARG A 222 -11.56 5.02 -8.08
N LEU A 223 -10.64 4.20 -7.59
CA LEU A 223 -10.13 3.05 -8.32
C LEU A 223 -10.97 1.85 -7.94
N ALA A 224 -11.33 1.01 -8.91
CA ALA A 224 -12.04 -0.23 -8.68
C ALA A 224 -11.54 -1.33 -9.62
N ALA A 225 -11.31 -2.51 -9.07
CA ALA A 225 -10.98 -3.71 -9.80
C ALA A 225 -12.00 -4.80 -9.46
N GLN A 226 -12.31 -5.65 -10.43
CA GLN A 226 -13.17 -6.81 -10.25
C GLN A 226 -12.53 -8.00 -10.96
N GLN A 227 -12.49 -9.14 -10.27
CA GLN A 227 -11.94 -10.37 -10.80
C GLN A 227 -12.93 -11.51 -10.63
N ASN A 228 -13.15 -12.27 -11.70
CA ASN A 228 -13.92 -13.50 -11.66
C ASN A 228 -12.99 -14.69 -11.41
N PHE A 229 -13.38 -15.54 -10.47
CA PHE A 229 -12.69 -16.74 -10.05
C PHE A 229 -13.55 -17.95 -10.37
N ARG A 230 -12.88 -19.08 -10.60
CA ARG A 230 -13.55 -20.37 -10.79
C ARG A 230 -13.84 -20.98 -9.42
N GLY A 231 -15.05 -20.80 -8.93
CA GLY A 231 -15.56 -21.52 -7.76
C GLY A 231 -15.92 -22.97 -8.07
N LEU A 232 -16.08 -23.76 -7.01
CA LEU A 232 -16.56 -25.15 -7.04
C LEU A 232 -18.00 -25.24 -7.56
N TYR A 233 -18.81 -24.23 -7.27
CA TYR A 233 -20.24 -24.22 -7.62
C TYR A 233 -20.58 -23.14 -8.66
N GLY A 234 -19.58 -22.70 -9.43
CA GLY A 234 -19.73 -21.70 -10.49
C GLY A 234 -18.81 -20.49 -10.31
N PRO A 235 -18.89 -19.50 -11.20
CA PRO A 235 -18.06 -18.31 -11.10
C PRO A 235 -18.37 -17.53 -9.82
N LEU A 236 -17.33 -17.04 -9.18
CA LEU A 236 -17.36 -16.13 -8.04
C LEU A 236 -16.66 -14.84 -8.44
N SER A 237 -17.10 -13.70 -7.92
CA SER A 237 -16.47 -12.41 -8.21
C SER A 237 -15.98 -11.77 -6.92
N ALA A 238 -14.75 -11.25 -6.93
CA ALA A 238 -14.25 -10.39 -5.86
C ALA A 238 -13.92 -9.02 -6.43
N SER A 239 -14.18 -7.99 -5.65
CA SER A 239 -13.93 -6.61 -6.03
C SER A 239 -13.11 -5.89 -4.96
N ALA A 240 -12.21 -5.02 -5.40
CA ALA A 240 -11.48 -4.10 -4.55
C ALA A 240 -11.73 -2.68 -5.03
N ALA A 241 -11.88 -1.74 -4.11
CA ALA A 241 -11.96 -0.33 -4.44
C ALA A 241 -11.21 0.52 -3.42
N MET A 242 -10.66 1.63 -3.88
CA MET A 242 -10.02 2.61 -3.00
C MET A 242 -10.30 4.03 -3.49
N GLY A 243 -10.43 4.96 -2.54
CA GLY A 243 -10.37 6.38 -2.83
C GLY A 243 -8.93 6.81 -3.08
N LEU A 244 -8.73 7.66 -4.07
CA LEU A 244 -7.43 8.25 -4.39
C LEU A 244 -7.61 9.74 -4.59
N LYS A 245 -6.90 10.52 -3.78
CA LYS A 245 -6.74 11.95 -4.02
C LYS A 245 -5.45 12.18 -4.78
N THR A 246 -5.55 12.82 -5.93
CA THR A 246 -4.40 13.28 -6.70
C THR A 246 -4.26 14.79 -6.53
N GLY A 247 -3.06 15.23 -6.20
CA GLY A 247 -2.73 16.64 -6.25
C GLY A 247 -2.63 17.13 -7.69
N LEU A 248 -2.61 18.46 -7.87
CA LEU A 248 -1.97 19.06 -9.04
C LEU A 248 -0.61 18.41 -9.22
N SER A 249 -0.20 18.20 -10.47
CA SER A 249 1.17 17.82 -10.83
C SER A 249 2.09 18.80 -10.10
N GLY A 250 2.54 18.45 -8.91
CA GLY A 250 3.27 19.34 -8.04
C GLY A 250 4.66 19.42 -8.63
N GLY A 251 4.91 20.42 -9.45
CA GLY A 251 6.23 20.73 -9.97
C GLY A 251 6.48 20.11 -11.33
N ALA A 252 6.37 20.93 -12.36
CA ALA A 252 7.43 20.89 -13.34
C ALA A 252 8.69 21.40 -12.61
N VAL A 253 9.76 20.60 -12.55
CA VAL A 253 11.08 21.11 -12.23
C VAL A 253 11.83 21.24 -13.55
N ALA A 254 12.04 22.48 -13.98
CA ALA A 254 12.69 22.77 -15.26
C ALA A 254 13.91 23.64 -15.01
N LEU A 255 15.05 23.27 -15.58
CA LEU A 255 16.23 24.12 -15.57
C LEU A 255 15.89 25.40 -16.33
N SER A 256 15.83 26.51 -15.60
CA SER A 256 15.46 27.82 -16.12
C SER A 256 16.67 28.68 -16.46
N ASP A 257 17.76 28.53 -15.69
CA ASP A 257 19.00 29.28 -15.91
C ASP A 257 20.21 28.55 -15.29
N VAL A 258 21.41 28.90 -15.77
CA VAL A 258 22.70 28.45 -15.25
C VAL A 258 23.61 29.66 -15.11
N ARG A 259 23.96 30.02 -13.87
CA ARG A 259 24.81 31.17 -13.56
C ARG A 259 26.19 30.72 -13.11
N PHE A 260 27.22 31.39 -13.60
CA PHE A 260 28.61 31.10 -13.29
C PHE A 260 29.21 32.19 -12.40
N GLU A 261 29.81 31.78 -11.28
CA GLU A 261 30.61 32.67 -10.45
C GLU A 261 32.07 32.51 -10.87
N THR A 262 32.67 33.58 -11.38
CA THR A 262 34.06 33.58 -11.85
C THR A 262 35.00 34.17 -10.81
N ARG A 263 36.22 33.63 -10.74
CA ARG A 263 37.33 34.19 -9.98
C ARG A 263 38.42 34.62 -10.96
N HIS A 264 38.93 35.83 -10.77
CA HIS A 264 40.11 36.31 -11.47
C HIS A 264 41.37 35.85 -10.73
N GLY A 265 42.39 35.42 -11.48
CA GLY A 265 43.70 35.14 -10.93
C GLY A 265 44.31 36.38 -10.24
N PRO A 266 45.26 36.18 -9.31
CA PRO A 266 45.96 37.28 -8.67
C PRO A 266 46.67 38.14 -9.73
N PRO A 267 46.69 39.47 -9.57
CA PRO A 267 47.37 40.36 -10.51
C PRO A 267 48.84 39.96 -10.67
N GLY A 268 49.29 39.72 -11.91
CA GLY A 268 50.68 39.40 -12.24
C GLY A 268 51.00 37.93 -12.58
N LYS A 269 50.05 36.99 -12.43
CA LYS A 269 50.17 35.62 -12.98
C LYS A 269 48.92 35.34 -13.81
N THR A 270 49.09 35.06 -15.11
CA THR A 270 48.05 34.66 -16.09
C THR A 270 46.63 35.16 -15.77
N THR A 271 46.14 36.15 -16.51
CA THR A 271 44.78 36.75 -16.42
C THR A 271 43.61 35.79 -16.70
N ALA A 272 43.84 34.46 -16.63
CA ALA A 272 42.82 33.46 -16.85
C ALA A 272 41.71 33.61 -15.80
N THR A 273 40.51 33.91 -16.29
CA THR A 273 39.28 33.89 -15.51
C THR A 273 38.82 32.44 -15.44
N CYS A 274 38.54 31.93 -14.25
CA CYS A 274 38.08 30.55 -14.05
C CYS A 274 36.76 30.51 -13.28
N ILE A 275 36.04 29.41 -13.38
CA ILE A 275 34.75 29.21 -12.70
C ILE A 275 34.99 28.67 -11.29
N ASN A 276 34.56 29.43 -10.29
CA ASN A 276 34.64 29.09 -8.88
C ASN A 276 33.39 28.34 -8.40
N ALA A 277 32.23 28.63 -8.98
CA ALA A 277 30.99 27.90 -8.71
C ALA A 277 29.99 28.05 -9.86
N VAL A 278 29.05 27.11 -9.93
CA VAL A 278 27.89 27.17 -10.82
C VAL A 278 26.61 27.10 -9.98
N THR A 279 25.62 27.91 -10.32
CA THR A 279 24.28 27.88 -9.73
C THR A 279 23.29 27.46 -10.81
N PHE A 280 22.55 26.38 -10.55
CA PHE A 280 21.46 25.91 -11.38
C PHE A 280 20.14 26.44 -10.83
N ASP A 281 19.43 27.25 -11.60
CA ASP A 281 18.13 27.79 -11.22
C ASP A 281 17.02 26.96 -11.84
N PHE A 282 16.18 26.37 -11.00
CA PHE A 282 15.03 25.60 -11.46
C PHE A 282 13.75 26.39 -11.26
N ALA A 283 12.98 26.57 -12.33
CA ALA A 283 11.59 26.96 -12.24
C ALA A 283 10.81 25.76 -11.66
N VAL A 284 10.01 26.04 -10.64
CA VAL A 284 9.17 25.06 -9.96
C VAL A 284 7.76 25.60 -9.85
N ASP A 285 6.77 24.73 -9.82
CA ASP A 285 5.37 25.09 -9.55
C ASP A 285 4.86 24.19 -8.43
N VAL A 286 4.54 24.73 -7.25
CA VAL A 286 4.23 23.91 -6.08
C VAL A 286 2.79 24.08 -5.61
N ALA A 287 2.10 22.95 -5.41
CA ALA A 287 0.68 22.95 -5.07
C ALA A 287 0.38 23.40 -3.62
N SER A 288 1.40 23.50 -2.77
CA SER A 288 1.24 23.91 -1.36
C SER A 288 2.45 24.70 -0.89
N ALA A 289 2.23 25.70 -0.03
CA ALA A 289 3.35 26.41 0.58
C ALA A 289 4.13 25.47 1.52
N GLY A 290 5.44 25.63 1.59
CA GLY A 290 6.29 24.81 2.46
C GLY A 290 7.78 24.94 2.17
N ILE A 291 8.57 24.19 2.93
CA ILE A 291 10.01 24.04 2.69
C ILE A 291 10.21 22.92 1.67
N TYR A 292 10.92 23.24 0.59
CA TYR A 292 11.30 22.28 -0.45
C TYR A 292 12.82 22.20 -0.55
N VAL A 293 13.31 21.05 -0.97
CA VAL A 293 14.72 20.78 -1.26
C VAL A 293 14.86 20.36 -2.72
N GLY A 294 15.71 21.06 -3.45
CA GLY A 294 16.12 20.72 -4.80
C GLY A 294 17.41 19.93 -4.73
N ASN A 295 17.37 18.65 -5.09
CA ASN A 295 18.52 17.77 -5.19
C ASN A 295 18.91 17.60 -6.64
N VAL A 296 20.19 17.79 -6.96
CA VAL A 296 20.72 17.64 -8.32
C VAL A 296 21.84 16.62 -8.30
N ALA A 297 21.71 15.57 -9.11
CA ALA A 297 22.75 14.60 -9.39
C ALA A 297 23.55 15.06 -10.61
N LEU A 298 24.86 15.24 -10.39
CA LEU A 298 25.84 15.63 -11.38
C LEU A 298 26.56 14.39 -11.89
N THR A 299 26.74 14.28 -13.21
CA THR A 299 27.45 13.15 -13.82
C THR A 299 28.45 13.65 -14.86
N ALA A 300 29.69 13.17 -14.71
CA ALA A 300 30.81 13.53 -15.57
C ALA A 300 30.77 12.73 -16.89
N GLN A 301 31.43 13.25 -17.93
CA GLN A 301 31.59 12.52 -19.19
C GLN A 301 32.29 11.17 -18.97
N GLY A 302 31.66 10.06 -19.38
CA GLY A 302 32.26 8.73 -19.31
C GLY A 302 32.41 8.15 -17.90
N SER A 303 31.83 8.79 -16.88
CA SER A 303 31.87 8.31 -15.49
C SER A 303 30.49 7.79 -15.05
N THR A 304 30.48 6.72 -14.26
CA THR A 304 29.30 6.26 -13.52
C THR A 304 29.16 6.92 -12.16
N GLU A 305 30.19 7.65 -11.71
CA GLU A 305 30.18 8.34 -10.43
C GLU A 305 29.22 9.52 -10.46
N ARG A 306 28.42 9.66 -9.39
CA ARG A 306 27.46 10.75 -9.22
C ARG A 306 27.86 11.59 -8.02
N ARG A 307 27.83 12.90 -8.18
CA ARG A 307 27.91 13.84 -7.06
C ARG A 307 26.54 14.49 -6.88
N PHE A 308 26.16 14.74 -5.63
CA PHE A 308 24.89 15.35 -5.31
C PHE A 308 25.12 16.73 -4.72
N VAL A 309 24.35 17.70 -5.19
CA VAL A 309 24.26 19.04 -4.59
C VAL A 309 22.80 19.34 -4.27
N SER A 310 22.57 20.07 -3.19
CA SER A 310 21.22 20.32 -2.69
C SER A 310 21.08 21.74 -2.18
N ALA A 311 19.90 22.32 -2.34
CA ALA A 311 19.52 23.56 -1.68
C ALA A 311 18.08 23.46 -1.17
N SER A 312 17.75 24.18 -0.09
CA SER A 312 16.39 24.31 0.41
C SER A 312 15.84 25.71 0.15
N ALA A 313 14.52 25.81 -0.04
CA ALA A 313 13.82 27.08 -0.17
C ALA A 313 12.41 26.96 0.42
N GLN A 314 11.95 28.02 1.08
CA GLN A 314 10.53 28.19 1.40
C GLN A 314 9.82 28.67 0.13
N LEU A 315 8.88 27.88 -0.38
CA LEU A 315 8.12 28.21 -1.58
C LEU A 315 6.66 28.52 -1.22
N PRO A 316 6.05 29.58 -1.77
CA PRO A 316 4.61 29.81 -1.71
C PRO A 316 3.87 28.85 -2.65
N VAL A 317 2.54 28.80 -2.56
CA VAL A 317 1.72 28.09 -3.56
C VAL A 317 1.91 28.72 -4.95
N GLY A 318 2.06 27.89 -5.98
CA GLY A 318 2.23 28.28 -7.38
C GLY A 318 3.69 28.31 -7.83
N SER A 319 3.98 29.13 -8.85
CA SER A 319 5.31 29.27 -9.43
C SER A 319 6.34 29.82 -8.44
N GLY A 320 7.52 29.21 -8.42
CA GLY A 320 8.66 29.59 -7.61
C GLY A 320 9.99 29.25 -8.28
N ARG A 321 11.08 29.43 -7.54
CA ARG A 321 12.44 29.12 -8.00
C ARG A 321 13.24 28.46 -6.88
N ILE A 322 14.04 27.47 -7.23
CA ILE A 322 15.07 26.90 -6.35
C ILE A 322 16.43 26.96 -7.02
N SER A 323 17.42 27.47 -6.30
CA SER A 323 18.78 27.70 -6.81
C SER A 323 19.74 26.74 -6.13
N VAL A 324 20.34 25.82 -6.88
CA VAL A 324 21.26 24.82 -6.35
C VAL A 324 22.68 25.13 -6.80
N LYS A 325 23.59 25.32 -5.84
CA LYS A 325 24.97 25.72 -6.09
C LYS A 325 25.92 24.53 -5.99
N ALA A 326 26.81 24.38 -6.98
CA ALA A 326 27.95 23.47 -6.96
C ALA A 326 29.25 24.28 -7.00
N ASN A 327 30.12 24.09 -6.01
CA ASN A 327 31.42 24.76 -5.95
C ASN A 327 32.48 24.05 -6.81
N ALA A 328 33.60 24.74 -7.08
CA ALA A 328 34.71 24.20 -7.86
C ALA A 328 35.21 22.86 -7.31
N THR A 329 35.34 22.71 -5.99
CA THR A 329 35.75 21.46 -5.35
C THR A 329 34.82 20.29 -5.70
N THR A 330 33.50 20.49 -5.66
CA THR A 330 32.50 19.46 -6.02
C THR A 330 32.58 19.11 -7.50
N LEU A 331 32.77 20.12 -8.36
CA LEU A 331 32.88 19.91 -9.81
C LEU A 331 34.19 19.22 -10.20
N LEU A 332 35.32 19.57 -9.56
CA LEU A 332 36.61 18.90 -9.76
C LEU A 332 36.57 17.45 -9.29
N ALA A 333 35.85 17.17 -8.20
CA ALA A 333 35.67 15.82 -7.66
C ALA A 333 34.84 14.89 -8.57
N LEU A 334 34.30 15.39 -9.70
CA LEU A 334 33.73 14.56 -10.77
C LEU A 334 34.81 13.90 -11.65
N GLY A 335 36.05 14.41 -11.62
CA GLY A 335 37.19 13.89 -12.39
C GLY A 335 37.15 14.17 -13.90
N ALA A 336 36.01 14.63 -14.44
CA ALA A 336 35.82 15.00 -15.84
C ALA A 336 34.78 16.13 -15.97
N PRO A 337 34.69 16.80 -17.14
CA PRO A 337 33.71 17.86 -17.35
C PRO A 337 32.27 17.37 -17.14
N LEU A 338 31.44 18.22 -16.53
CA LEU A 338 30.01 17.98 -16.35
C LEU A 338 29.30 18.04 -17.70
N MET A 339 28.58 16.97 -18.06
CA MET A 339 27.88 16.90 -19.35
C MET A 339 26.39 17.20 -19.25
N GLN A 340 25.76 16.71 -18.19
CA GLN A 340 24.33 16.82 -17.96
C GLN A 340 24.02 16.69 -16.47
N LEU A 341 22.80 17.08 -16.09
CA LEU A 341 22.25 16.75 -14.78
C LEU A 341 21.51 15.42 -14.93
N SER A 342 22.04 14.34 -14.38
CA SER A 342 21.44 13.00 -14.56
C SER A 342 20.09 12.88 -13.85
N GLN A 343 19.91 13.64 -12.77
CA GLN A 343 18.67 13.66 -12.01
C GLN A 343 18.49 15.00 -11.29
N VAL A 344 17.28 15.53 -11.29
CA VAL A 344 16.86 16.69 -10.51
C VAL A 344 15.59 16.30 -9.78
N GLY A 345 15.61 16.31 -8.45
CA GLY A 345 14.47 16.00 -7.61
C GLY A 345 14.06 17.21 -6.77
N LEU A 346 12.79 17.56 -6.77
CA LEU A 346 12.20 18.50 -5.83
C LEU A 346 11.49 17.72 -4.73
N ILE A 347 11.91 17.89 -3.48
CA ILE A 347 11.39 17.14 -2.32
C ILE A 347 10.75 18.12 -1.36
N ARG A 348 9.55 17.84 -0.85
CA ARG A 348 8.94 18.61 0.23
C ARG A 348 9.40 18.08 1.58
N TYR A 349 9.70 18.98 2.52
CA TYR A 349 9.92 18.66 3.93
C TYR A 349 8.65 18.91 4.76
N GLY A 350 8.34 18.04 5.73
CA GLY A 350 7.20 18.17 6.66
C GLY A 350 6.34 16.91 6.77
N GLU A 351 5.16 17.02 7.41
CA GLU A 351 4.22 15.91 7.64
C GLU A 351 3.74 15.21 6.35
N ASN A 352 3.81 15.90 5.22
CA ASN A 352 3.52 15.37 3.89
C ASN A 352 4.78 15.36 3.00
N GLY A 353 5.93 15.05 3.59
CA GLY A 353 7.22 15.07 2.92
C GLY A 353 7.37 13.96 1.88
N GLY A 354 8.13 14.23 0.82
CA GLY A 354 8.32 13.28 -0.29
C GLY A 354 8.78 13.95 -1.58
N LEU A 355 9.12 13.14 -2.59
CA LEU A 355 9.45 13.62 -3.93
C LEU A 355 8.20 14.20 -4.60
N ILE A 356 8.30 15.44 -5.03
CA ILE A 356 7.23 16.25 -5.60
C ILE A 356 7.37 16.29 -7.12
N ALA A 357 8.57 16.56 -7.60
CA ALA A 357 8.90 16.60 -9.02
C ALA A 357 10.24 15.92 -9.30
N GLU A 358 10.38 15.34 -10.49
CA GLU A 358 11.65 14.79 -10.97
C GLU A 358 11.85 15.14 -12.45
N ALA A 359 13.06 15.58 -12.79
CA ALA A 359 13.56 15.64 -14.17
C ALA A 359 14.83 14.79 -14.29
N ARG A 360 14.94 14.01 -15.37
CA ARG A 360 16.10 13.16 -15.65
C ARG A 360 16.77 13.59 -16.93
N ASP A 361 18.08 13.32 -17.00
CA ASP A 361 18.90 13.58 -18.18
C ASP A 361 18.72 15.02 -18.72
N VAL A 362 18.75 16.00 -17.80
CA VAL A 362 18.55 17.42 -18.15
C VAL A 362 19.79 17.91 -18.89
N PRO A 363 19.67 18.25 -20.19
CA PRO A 363 20.82 18.58 -21.01
C PRO A 363 21.34 19.98 -20.65
N LEU A 364 22.66 20.12 -20.62
CA LEU A 364 23.32 21.42 -20.64
C LEU A 364 23.61 21.82 -22.09
N THR A 365 23.44 23.10 -22.40
CA THR A 365 23.80 23.65 -23.72
C THR A 365 25.30 23.49 -23.98
N THR A 366 25.69 23.50 -25.25
CA THR A 366 27.11 23.44 -25.63
C THR A 366 27.94 24.58 -25.02
N ALA A 367 27.38 25.79 -24.93
CA ALA A 367 28.04 26.92 -24.29
C ALA A 367 28.25 26.70 -22.78
N GLN A 368 27.23 26.18 -22.07
CA GLN A 368 27.35 25.87 -20.64
C GLN A 368 28.40 24.78 -20.37
N ARG A 369 28.42 23.73 -21.19
CA ARG A 369 29.43 22.66 -21.09
C ARG A 369 30.84 23.20 -21.33
N TYR A 370 31.01 24.08 -22.31
CA TYR A 370 32.30 24.71 -22.60
C TYR A 370 32.78 25.58 -21.45
N ALA A 371 31.88 26.38 -20.86
CA ALA A 371 32.20 27.19 -19.68
C ALA A 371 32.66 26.29 -18.52
N LEU A 372 31.94 25.21 -18.24
CA LEU A 372 32.28 24.24 -17.17
C LEU A 372 33.61 23.50 -17.39
N ALA A 373 34.24 23.57 -18.56
CA ALA A 373 35.61 23.09 -18.75
C ALA A 373 36.67 24.02 -18.11
N GLN A 374 36.31 25.25 -17.73
CA GLN A 374 37.20 26.29 -17.22
C GLN A 374 37.14 26.43 -15.67
N ILE A 375 36.90 25.34 -14.95
CA ILE A 375 36.82 25.36 -13.48
C ILE A 375 38.18 25.73 -12.86
N CYS A 376 38.15 26.55 -11.81
CA CYS A 376 39.34 26.91 -11.06
C CYS A 376 39.97 25.64 -10.44
N LYS A 377 41.23 25.37 -10.79
CA LYS A 377 42.05 24.36 -10.10
C LYS A 377 42.68 25.06 -8.88
N GLU A 378 42.56 24.43 -7.71
CA GLU A 378 43.24 24.91 -6.50
C GLU A 378 44.76 24.82 -6.63
#